data_AF-A0A1D8NX82-F1
#
_entry.id   AF-A0A1D8NX82-F1
#
_cell.length_a   1.000
_cell.length_b   1.000
_cell.length_c   1.000
_cell.angle_alpha   90.00
_cell.angle_beta   90.00
_cell.angle_gamma   90.00
#
_symmetry.space_group_name_H-M   'P 1'
#
loop_
_entity.id
_entity.type
_entity.pdbx_description
1 polymer ?
#
loop_
_entity_poly.entity_id
_entity_poly.type
_entity_poly.pdbx_seq_one_letter_code
_entity_poly.pdbx_strand_id
1 'polypeptide(L)'
;MTPSPTDPVPPIAWWRVPQMWLVVGGPAVVVVAALVTAVIAVKYQDPVLDKAKYEHDLKAAQALEGKAREAALFNLMPASQARNHATTQVAPVEK
;
A
#
# COMPACT_ATOMS: atom_id res chain seq x y z
N MET A 1 -40.85 -11.37 -54.68
CA MET A 1 -39.68 -12.27 -54.53
C MET A 1 -39.54 -12.57 -53.06
N THR A 2 -39.94 -13.77 -52.64
CA THR A 2 -39.72 -14.28 -51.28
C THR A 2 -38.26 -14.72 -51.17
N PRO A 3 -37.49 -14.26 -50.17
CA PRO A 3 -36.11 -14.73 -49.99
C PRO A 3 -36.11 -16.23 -49.70
N SER A 4 -35.18 -16.96 -50.32
CA SER A 4 -34.97 -18.38 -50.11
C SER A 4 -34.34 -18.64 -48.73
N PRO A 5 -34.66 -19.75 -48.05
CA PRO A 5 -34.22 -20.05 -46.68
C PRO A 5 -32.71 -20.32 -46.54
N THR A 6 -31.91 -20.10 -47.58
CA THR A 6 -30.48 -20.46 -47.66
C THR A 6 -29.56 -19.23 -47.69
N ASP A 7 -30.10 -18.02 -47.57
CA ASP A 7 -29.26 -16.82 -47.53
C ASP A 7 -28.41 -16.80 -46.23
N PRO A 8 -27.07 -16.77 -46.33
CA PRO A 8 -26.21 -16.76 -45.15
C PRO A 8 -26.38 -15.43 -44.41
N VAL A 9 -26.71 -15.52 -43.12
CA VAL A 9 -26.78 -14.35 -42.25
C VAL A 9 -25.37 -13.75 -42.12
N PRO A 10 -25.17 -12.46 -42.42
CA PRO A 10 -23.86 -11.83 -42.30
C PRO A 10 -23.43 -11.83 -40.82
N PRO A 11 -22.17 -12.18 -40.50
CA PRO A 11 -21.70 -12.26 -39.13
C PRO A 11 -21.71 -10.87 -38.48
N ILE A 12 -22.19 -10.80 -37.23
CA ILE A 12 -22.13 -9.57 -36.44
C ILE A 12 -20.70 -9.34 -35.95
N ALA A 13 -20.23 -8.10 -36.05
CA ALA A 13 -18.92 -7.73 -35.53
C ALA A 13 -18.89 -7.84 -33.99
N TRP A 14 -17.88 -8.50 -33.44
CA TRP A 14 -17.81 -8.87 -32.02
C TRP A 14 -17.87 -7.68 -31.06
N TRP A 15 -17.32 -6.53 -31.44
CA TRP A 15 -17.35 -5.30 -30.62
C TRP A 15 -18.73 -4.67 -30.48
N ARG A 16 -19.70 -5.10 -31.30
CA ARG A 16 -21.11 -4.65 -31.21
C ARG A 16 -21.92 -5.45 -30.18
N VAL A 17 -21.39 -6.57 -29.68
CA VAL A 17 -22.08 -7.42 -28.70
C VAL A 17 -21.78 -6.91 -27.28
N PRO A 18 -22.79 -6.45 -26.51
CA PRO A 18 -22.56 -5.87 -25.18
C PRO A 18 -21.86 -6.84 -24.20
N GLN A 19 -22.21 -8.13 -24.24
CA GLN A 19 -21.59 -9.16 -23.40
C GLN A 19 -20.07 -9.26 -23.59
N MET A 20 -19.54 -8.97 -24.77
CA MET A 20 -18.10 -9.01 -25.04
C MET A 20 -17.34 -8.02 -24.14
N TRP A 21 -17.92 -6.84 -23.88
CA TRP A 21 -17.34 -5.84 -22.99
C TRP A 21 -17.37 -6.25 -21.53
N LEU A 22 -18.26 -7.13 -21.09
CA LEU A 22 -18.19 -7.69 -19.73
C LEU A 22 -17.00 -8.64 -19.58
N VAL A 23 -16.72 -9.43 -20.62
CA VAL A 23 -15.60 -10.38 -20.64
C VAL A 23 -14.24 -9.68 -20.67
N VAL A 24 -14.10 -8.63 -21.49
CA VAL A 24 -12.82 -7.90 -21.59
C VAL A 24 -12.73 -6.75 -20.59
N GLY A 25 -13.85 -6.12 -20.26
CA GLY A 25 -13.90 -4.99 -19.33
C GLY A 25 -13.51 -5.38 -17.92
N GLY A 26 -13.95 -6.54 -17.42
CA GLY A 26 -13.55 -7.03 -16.09
C GLY A 26 -12.02 -7.11 -15.92
N PRO A 27 -11.31 -7.90 -16.75
CA PRO A 27 -9.85 -7.96 -16.75
C PRO A 27 -9.19 -6.59 -17.02
N ALA A 28 -9.71 -5.79 -17.96
CA ALA A 28 -9.14 -4.48 -18.25
C ALA A 28 -9.21 -3.54 -17.04
N VAL A 29 -10.32 -3.54 -16.30
CA VAL A 29 -10.47 -2.75 -15.06
C VAL A 29 -9.46 -3.20 -14.00
N VAL A 30 -9.24 -4.52 -13.84
CA VAL A 30 -8.23 -5.04 -12.90
C VAL A 30 -6.83 -4.58 -13.27
N VAL A 31 -6.47 -4.62 -14.56
CA VAL A 31 -5.16 -4.13 -15.03
C VAL A 31 -4.99 -2.65 -14.72
N VAL A 32 -6.02 -1.83 -14.98
CA VAL A 32 -5.99 -0.39 -14.65
C VAL A 32 -5.85 -0.18 -13.14
N ALA A 33 -6.61 -0.91 -12.31
CA ALA A 33 -6.52 -0.82 -10.86
C ALA A 33 -5.13 -1.21 -10.33
N ALA A 34 -4.52 -2.24 -10.90
CA ALA A 34 -3.15 -2.65 -10.56
C ALA A 34 -2.13 -1.57 -10.91
N LEU A 35 -2.24 -0.93 -12.09
CA LEU A 35 -1.39 0.19 -12.47
C LEU A 35 -1.56 1.39 -11.54
N VAL A 36 -2.80 1.75 -11.18
CA VAL A 36 -3.08 2.82 -10.22
C VAL A 36 -2.43 2.53 -8.88
N THR A 37 -2.57 1.30 -8.39
CA THR A 37 -1.96 0.86 -7.13
C THR A 37 -0.42 0.94 -7.21
N ALA A 38 0.17 0.50 -8.32
CA ALA A 38 1.61 0.59 -8.53
C ALA A 38 2.11 2.05 -8.56
N VAL A 39 1.36 2.95 -9.20
CA VAL A 39 1.69 4.38 -9.21
C VAL A 39 1.65 4.97 -7.79
N ILE A 40 0.64 4.61 -6.99
CA ILE A 40 0.56 5.05 -5.59
C ILE A 40 1.78 4.52 -4.81
N ALA A 41 2.11 3.24 -4.96
CA ALA A 41 3.24 2.63 -4.26
C ALA A 41 4.59 3.29 -4.60
N VAL A 42 4.82 3.65 -5.87
CA VAL A 42 6.08 4.29 -6.28
C VAL A 42 6.17 5.74 -5.80
N LYS A 43 5.06 6.50 -5.92
CA LYS A 43 5.04 7.93 -5.57
C LYS A 43 4.98 8.22 -4.08
N TYR A 44 4.30 7.37 -3.32
CA TYR A 44 4.06 7.55 -1.89
C TYR A 44 4.66 6.42 -1.08
N GLN A 45 5.88 6.01 -1.44
CA GLN A 45 6.65 5.07 -0.64
C GLN A 45 7.03 5.70 0.69
N ASP A 46 6.87 4.95 1.78
CA ASP A 46 7.33 5.35 3.10
C ASP A 46 8.86 5.50 3.06
N PRO A 47 9.43 6.65 3.45
CA PRO A 47 10.87 6.85 3.47
C PRO A 47 11.59 5.75 4.25
N VAL A 48 12.64 5.18 3.63
CA VAL A 48 13.50 4.20 4.30
C VAL A 48 14.25 4.88 5.45
N LEU A 49 14.27 4.22 6.61
CA LEU A 49 14.99 4.70 7.78
C LEU A 49 16.49 4.88 7.46
N ASP A 50 16.98 6.09 7.67
CA ASP A 50 18.40 6.40 7.53
C ASP A 50 19.17 5.80 8.71
N LYS A 51 20.00 4.79 8.43
CA LYS A 51 20.77 4.06 9.44
C LYS A 51 21.72 4.97 10.20
N ALA A 52 22.35 5.95 9.54
CA ALA A 52 23.30 6.83 10.19
C ALA A 52 22.61 7.76 11.18
N LYS A 53 21.42 8.28 10.82
CA LYS A 53 20.59 9.08 11.73
C LYS A 53 20.08 8.25 12.91
N TYR A 54 19.58 7.04 12.63
CA TYR A 54 19.13 6.13 13.68
C TYR A 54 20.25 5.80 14.68
N GLU A 55 21.45 5.46 14.22
CA GLU A 55 22.60 5.18 15.09
C GLU A 55 23.04 6.40 15.89
N HIS A 56 23.00 7.58 15.27
CA HIS A 56 23.30 8.85 15.95
C HIS A 56 22.31 9.10 17.10
N ASP A 57 21.01 8.99 16.83
CA ASP A 57 19.97 9.24 17.81
C ASP A 57 19.97 8.18 18.93
N LEU A 58 20.32 6.94 18.60
CA LEU A 58 20.48 5.86 19.57
C LEU A 58 21.66 6.12 20.52
N LYS A 59 22.81 6.58 19.99
CA LYS A 59 23.95 6.99 20.83
C LYS A 59 23.60 8.18 21.71
N ALA A 60 22.89 9.17 21.16
CA ALA A 60 22.41 10.32 21.92
C ALA A 60 21.47 9.89 23.05
N ALA A 61 20.54 8.99 22.78
CA ALA A 61 19.63 8.44 23.79
C ALA A 61 20.37 7.64 24.87
N GLN A 62 21.40 6.87 24.51
CA GLN A 62 22.22 6.11 25.46
C GLN A 62 23.06 7.00 26.39
N ALA A 63 23.46 8.19 25.93
CA ALA A 63 24.22 9.15 26.71
C ALA A 63 23.37 9.91 27.75
N LEU A 64 22.04 9.85 27.65
CA LEU A 64 21.14 10.40 28.66
C LEU A 64 21.11 9.51 29.91
N GLU A 65 20.62 10.06 31.01
CA GLU A 65 20.47 9.34 32.27
C GLU A 65 19.01 9.28 32.75
N GLY A 66 18.71 8.25 33.54
CA GLY A 66 17.41 8.05 34.17
C GLY A 66 16.24 8.05 33.18
N LYS A 67 15.15 8.69 33.56
CA LYS A 67 13.88 8.69 32.81
C LYS A 67 13.99 9.32 31.42
N ALA A 68 14.92 10.26 31.21
CA ALA A 68 15.15 10.89 29.91
C ALA A 68 15.70 9.89 28.89
N ARG A 69 16.58 8.98 29.33
CA ARG A 69 17.10 7.89 28.50
C ARG A 69 16.01 6.90 28.12
N GLU A 70 15.19 6.48 29.09
CA GLU A 70 14.12 5.51 28.86
C GLU A 70 13.11 6.03 27.83
N ALA A 71 12.68 7.29 27.95
CA ALA A 71 11.78 7.91 26.98
C ALA A 71 12.40 8.04 25.57
N ALA A 72 13.66 8.43 25.48
CA ALA A 72 14.36 8.53 24.20
C ALA A 72 14.54 7.17 23.51
N LEU A 73 14.89 6.12 24.27
CA LEU A 73 15.02 4.76 23.75
C LEU A 73 13.66 4.19 23.33
N PHE A 74 12.59 4.50 24.06
CA PHE A 74 11.24 4.08 23.70
C PHE A 74 10.81 4.61 22.33
N ASN A 75 11.09 5.89 22.05
CA ASN A 75 10.79 6.50 20.75
C ASN A 75 11.56 5.89 19.57
N LEU A 76 12.70 5.24 19.83
CA LEU A 76 13.53 4.57 18.82
C LEU A 76 13.22 3.06 18.70
N MET A 77 12.20 2.56 19.40
CA MET A 77 11.87 1.13 19.41
C MET A 77 11.36 0.66 18.04
N PRO A 78 11.76 -0.56 17.60
CA PRO A 78 11.22 -1.15 16.39
C PRO A 78 9.70 -1.34 16.47
N ALA A 79 9.00 -1.16 15.34
CA ALA A 79 7.55 -1.26 15.26
C ALA A 79 6.98 -2.58 15.81
N SER A 80 7.70 -3.70 15.63
CA SER A 80 7.30 -5.01 16.18
C SER A 80 7.35 -5.06 17.70
N GLN A 81 8.30 -4.38 18.33
CA GLN A 81 8.41 -4.28 19.79
C GLN A 81 7.39 -3.27 20.31
N ALA A 82 7.30 -2.09 19.71
CA ALA A 82 6.39 -1.03 20.13
C ALA A 82 4.92 -1.50 20.18
N ARG A 83 4.46 -2.32 19.22
CA ARG A 83 3.10 -2.86 19.23
C ARG A 83 2.80 -3.74 20.44
N ASN A 84 3.77 -4.53 20.90
CA ASN A 84 3.61 -5.39 22.08
C ASN A 84 3.81 -4.63 23.39
N HIS A 85 4.58 -3.53 23.35
CA HIS A 85 4.85 -2.66 24.49
C HIS A 85 3.85 -1.50 24.62
N ALA A 86 2.84 -1.40 23.76
CA ALA A 86 1.79 -0.36 23.81
C ALA A 86 0.98 -0.37 25.12
N THR A 87 0.94 -1.51 25.82
CA THR A 87 0.26 -1.68 27.10
C THR A 87 1.14 -1.31 28.31
N THR A 88 2.46 -1.14 28.11
CA THR A 88 3.38 -0.68 29.15
C THR A 88 3.35 0.85 29.17
N GLN A 89 2.69 1.45 30.16
CA GLN A 89 2.72 2.90 30.36
C GLN A 89 4.15 3.33 30.77
N VAL A 90 4.92 3.87 29.84
CA VAL A 90 6.02 4.79 30.18
C VAL A 90 5.40 6.17 30.30
N ALA A 91 4.91 6.48 31.51
CA ALA A 91 4.28 7.76 31.81
C ALA A 91 5.22 8.93 31.48
N PRO A 92 4.75 10.01 30.82
CA PRO A 92 5.48 11.26 30.79
C PRO A 92 5.59 11.79 32.22
N VAL A 93 6.80 12.06 32.70
CA VAL A 93 6.98 12.88 33.90
C VAL A 93 6.82 14.33 33.45
N GLU A 94 5.65 14.90 33.75
CA GLU A 94 5.43 16.33 33.78
C GLU A 94 6.37 16.96 34.83
N LYS A 95 6.88 18.17 34.54
CA LYS A 95 7.81 18.91 35.40
C LYS A 95 7.21 19.25 36.75
#